data_AF-A0A2N2RIX6-F1
#
_entry.id   AF-A0A2N2RIX6-F1
#
_cell.length_a   1.000
_cell.length_b   1.000
_cell.length_c   1.000
_cell.angle_alpha   90.00
_cell.angle_beta   90.00
_cell.angle_gamma   90.00
#
_symmetry.space_group_name_H-M   'P 1'
#
loop_
_entity.id
_entity.type
_entity.pdbx_description
1 polymer ?
#
loop_
_entity_poly.entity_id
_entity_poly.type
_entity_poly.pdbx_seq_one_letter_code
_entity_poly.pdbx_strand_id
1 'polypeptide(L)'
;MIKMHCFNEAYQLYQQQKMPFRILQDQSAVMLGLCQQQHSQISNPLEITQADIDWLIQQSEAIQDYIDYLGGYVYIFETEADLLQIHGCDFEWAETHNGNWPNVTDIAMSWDACNYLDETIGEPQWVIFLLCWNNAGGPVYYVPKNLWHKARVTEHIEATSTNSNI
;
A
#
# COMPACT_ATOMS: atom_id res chain seq x y z
N MET A 1 -9.95 -7.88 -6.44
CA MET A 1 -9.25 -6.64 -6.09
C MET A 1 -10.24 -5.54 -5.76
N ILE A 2 -10.08 -4.92 -4.59
CA ILE A 2 -10.81 -3.73 -4.17
C ILE A 2 -9.94 -2.51 -4.47
N LYS A 3 -10.49 -1.50 -5.14
CA LYS A 3 -9.84 -0.21 -5.40
C LYS A 3 -10.49 0.87 -4.56
N MET A 4 -9.68 1.69 -3.88
CA MET A 4 -10.11 2.82 -3.07
C MET A 4 -9.60 4.12 -3.68
N HIS A 5 -10.50 5.09 -3.81
CA HIS A 5 -10.23 6.41 -4.38
C HIS A 5 -9.98 7.46 -3.30
N CYS A 6 -10.46 7.26 -2.08
CA CYS A 6 -10.22 8.17 -0.97
C CYS A 6 -10.33 7.43 0.38
N PHE A 7 -9.96 8.10 1.46
CA PHE A 7 -9.96 7.53 2.80
C PHE A 7 -11.37 7.19 3.30
N ASN A 8 -12.38 7.98 2.91
CA ASN A 8 -13.76 7.69 3.28
C ASN A 8 -14.26 6.36 2.70
N GLU A 9 -13.85 6.00 1.48
CA GLU A 9 -14.14 4.67 0.92
C GLU A 9 -13.47 3.56 1.74
N ALA A 10 -12.21 3.77 2.15
CA ALA A 10 -11.51 2.83 3.03
C ALA A 10 -12.25 2.65 4.36
N TYR A 11 -12.68 3.73 5.01
CA TYR A 11 -13.47 3.67 6.23
C TYR A 11 -14.80 2.91 6.02
N GLN A 12 -15.52 3.16 4.92
CA GLN A 12 -16.74 2.43 4.60
C GLN A 12 -16.51 0.92 4.41
N LEU A 13 -15.40 0.53 3.77
CA LEU A 13 -15.03 -0.88 3.61
C LEU A 13 -14.72 -1.54 4.95
N TYR A 14 -14.05 -0.82 5.86
CA TYR A 14 -13.83 -1.27 7.23
C TYR A 14 -15.15 -1.47 7.99
N GLN A 15 -16.08 -0.51 7.93
CA GLN A 15 -17.41 -0.61 8.55
C GLN A 15 -18.21 -1.81 7.99
N GLN A 16 -18.01 -2.13 6.71
CA GLN A 16 -18.62 -3.29 6.05
C GLN A 16 -17.88 -4.61 6.32
N GLN A 17 -16.84 -4.61 7.15
CA GLN A 17 -15.99 -5.78 7.45
C GLN A 17 -15.30 -6.38 6.20
N LYS A 18 -15.11 -5.58 5.15
CA LYS A 18 -14.40 -5.96 3.92
C LYS A 18 -12.91 -5.63 3.96
N MET A 19 -12.50 -4.84 4.94
CA MET A 19 -11.11 -4.45 5.16
C MET A 19 -10.79 -4.54 6.65
N PRO A 20 -9.66 -5.16 7.04
CA PRO A 20 -9.26 -5.21 8.44
C PRO A 20 -8.85 -3.83 8.95
N PHE A 21 -9.02 -3.62 10.26
CA PHE A 21 -8.62 -2.38 10.92
C PHE A 21 -7.14 -2.03 10.69
N ARG A 22 -6.25 -3.03 10.59
CA ARG A 22 -4.82 -2.81 10.39
C ARG A 22 -4.51 -2.05 9.11
N ILE A 23 -5.19 -2.36 8.00
CA ILE A 23 -5.03 -1.62 6.73
C ILE A 23 -5.58 -0.19 6.88
N LEU A 24 -6.70 -0.03 7.60
CA LEU A 24 -7.24 1.31 7.88
C LEU A 24 -6.26 2.16 8.68
N GLN A 25 -5.62 1.59 9.72
CA GLN A 25 -4.61 2.26 10.52
C GLN A 25 -3.42 2.70 9.66
N ASP A 26 -2.93 1.83 8.79
CA ASP A 26 -1.82 2.18 7.90
C ASP A 26 -2.14 3.35 6.97
N GLN A 27 -3.29 3.31 6.30
CA GLN A 27 -3.76 4.44 5.49
C GLN A 27 -3.98 5.71 6.32
N SER A 28 -4.49 5.56 7.55
CA SER A 28 -4.70 6.70 8.46
C SER A 28 -3.39 7.39 8.81
N ALA A 29 -2.29 6.64 8.99
CA ALA A 29 -0.99 7.23 9.29
C ALA A 29 -0.51 8.15 8.16
N VAL A 30 -0.68 7.72 6.91
CA VAL A 30 -0.36 8.53 5.73
C VAL A 30 -1.25 9.77 5.70
N MET A 31 -2.56 9.61 5.83
CA MET A 31 -3.52 10.72 5.73
C MET A 31 -3.37 11.74 6.86
N LEU A 32 -3.10 11.31 8.09
CA LEU A 32 -2.85 12.19 9.22
C LEU A 32 -1.57 13.01 9.01
N GLY A 33 -0.57 12.46 8.32
CA GLY A 33 0.63 13.20 7.90
C GLY A 33 0.37 14.28 6.85
N LEU A 34 -0.74 14.17 6.09
CA LEU A 34 -1.14 15.15 5.07
C LEU A 34 -2.08 16.23 5.59
N CYS A 35 -2.78 15.96 6.69
CA CYS A 35 -3.74 16.89 7.28
C CYS A 35 -3.05 18.18 7.73
N GLN A 36 -3.60 19.34 7.34
CA GLN A 36 -3.03 20.64 7.71
C GLN A 36 -3.13 20.91 9.22
N GLN A 37 -4.13 20.34 9.88
CA GLN A 37 -4.33 20.45 11.32
C GLN A 37 -3.78 19.22 12.02
N GLN A 38 -2.78 19.42 12.88
CA GLN A 38 -2.19 18.32 13.63
C GLN A 38 -3.13 17.86 14.75
N HIS A 39 -3.70 16.66 14.59
CA HIS A 39 -4.54 16.03 15.62
C HIS A 39 -3.69 15.35 16.71
N SER A 40 -2.72 14.55 16.26
CA SER A 40 -1.92 13.66 17.10
C SER A 40 -0.50 13.58 16.52
N GLN A 41 0.53 13.46 17.38
CA GLN A 41 1.86 13.04 16.94
C GLN A 41 1.90 11.51 16.89
N ILE A 42 1.69 10.95 15.71
CA ILE A 42 1.74 9.51 15.49
C ILE A 42 3.12 9.17 14.94
N SER A 43 3.81 8.28 15.64
CA SER A 43 5.14 7.81 15.23
C SER A 43 5.08 6.41 14.60
N ASN A 44 4.05 5.64 14.94
CA ASN A 44 3.81 4.31 14.42
C ASN A 44 2.33 4.13 14.05
N PRO A 45 1.99 3.58 12.86
CA PRO A 45 0.60 3.31 12.49
C PRO A 45 -0.18 2.47 13.51
N LEU A 46 0.48 1.60 14.28
CA LEU A 46 -0.15 0.80 15.34
C LEU A 46 -0.68 1.63 16.52
N GLU A 47 -0.21 2.87 16.68
CA GLU A 47 -0.68 3.81 17.72
C GLU A 47 -2.04 4.42 17.37
N ILE A 48 -2.47 4.30 16.11
CA ILE A 48 -3.71 4.91 15.61
C ILE A 48 -4.91 4.23 16.23
N THR A 49 -5.73 5.03 16.89
CA THR A 49 -6.95 4.60 17.56
C THR A 49 -8.18 4.87 16.70
N GLN A 50 -9.34 4.33 17.12
CA GLN A 50 -10.61 4.67 16.49
C GLN A 50 -10.92 6.18 16.60
N ALA A 51 -10.49 6.85 17.66
CA ALA A 51 -10.71 8.28 17.83
C ALA A 51 -9.96 9.12 16.79
N ASP A 52 -8.73 8.73 16.46
CA ASP A 52 -7.95 9.39 15.40
C ASP A 52 -8.64 9.24 14.03
N ILE A 53 -9.18 8.05 13.75
CA ILE A 53 -9.95 7.77 12.53
C ILE A 53 -11.26 8.57 12.50
N ASP A 54 -11.99 8.59 13.62
CA ASP A 54 -13.24 9.34 13.74
C ASP A 54 -13.04 10.85 13.57
N TRP A 55 -11.86 11.36 13.95
CA TRP A 55 -11.44 12.73 13.66
C TRP A 55 -11.07 12.91 12.19
N LEU A 56 -10.29 11.97 11.61
CA LEU A 56 -9.81 12.04 10.23
C LEU A 56 -10.97 12.05 9.22
N ILE A 57 -12.01 11.23 9.42
CA ILE A 57 -13.18 11.19 8.52
C ILE A 57 -13.98 12.51 8.49
N GLN A 58 -13.74 13.43 9.43
CA GLN A 58 -14.36 14.75 9.46
C GLN A 58 -13.56 15.79 8.67
N GLN A 59 -12.33 15.46 8.24
CA GLN A 59 -11.46 16.36 7.48
C GLN A 59 -11.78 16.33 5.99
N SER A 60 -11.48 17.44 5.30
CA SER A 60 -11.62 17.53 3.83
C SER A 60 -10.74 16.50 3.11
N GLU A 61 -9.59 16.21 3.67
CA GLU A 61 -8.59 15.28 3.15
C GLU A 61 -9.15 13.86 3.03
N ALA A 62 -10.14 13.49 3.87
CA ALA A 62 -10.72 12.16 3.85
C ALA A 62 -11.54 11.86 2.58
N ILE A 63 -12.02 12.88 1.87
CA ILE A 63 -12.81 12.74 0.64
C ILE A 63 -12.02 13.10 -0.62
N GLN A 64 -10.79 13.59 -0.49
CA GLN A 64 -9.96 13.94 -1.64
C GLN A 64 -9.52 12.68 -2.37
N ASP A 65 -9.41 12.78 -3.69
CA ASP A 65 -8.93 11.70 -4.53
C ASP A 65 -7.44 11.39 -4.23
N TYR A 66 -7.16 10.13 -3.96
CA TYR A 66 -5.82 9.61 -3.72
C TYR A 66 -4.90 9.80 -4.93
N ILE A 67 -5.42 9.83 -6.15
CA ILE A 67 -4.56 10.12 -7.31
C ILE A 67 -3.90 11.49 -7.20
N ASP A 68 -4.59 12.47 -6.61
CA ASP A 68 -4.11 13.84 -6.46
C ASP A 68 -3.13 13.96 -5.28
N TYR A 69 -3.36 13.23 -4.19
CA TYR A 69 -2.52 13.30 -2.98
C TYR A 69 -1.34 12.34 -2.96
N LEU A 70 -1.53 11.13 -3.47
CA LEU A 70 -0.60 10.01 -3.32
C LEU A 70 0.00 9.59 -4.66
N GLY A 71 -0.38 10.22 -5.78
CA GLY A 71 0.08 9.84 -7.11
C GLY A 71 -0.46 8.49 -7.60
N GLY A 72 -1.41 7.89 -6.87
CA GLY A 72 -2.00 6.61 -7.19
C GLY A 72 -3.12 6.22 -6.23
N TYR A 73 -3.86 5.18 -6.60
CA TYR A 73 -4.94 4.64 -5.78
C TYR A 73 -4.43 3.57 -4.82
N VAL A 74 -5.24 3.26 -3.81
CA VAL A 74 -4.95 2.19 -2.86
C VAL A 74 -5.76 0.94 -3.23
N TYR A 75 -5.13 -0.22 -3.18
CA TYR A 75 -5.74 -1.48 -3.58
C TYR A 75 -5.57 -2.58 -2.52
N ILE A 76 -6.60 -3.43 -2.38
CA ILE A 76 -6.55 -4.65 -1.58
C ILE A 76 -6.76 -5.85 -2.50
N PHE A 77 -5.85 -6.81 -2.41
CA PHE A 77 -5.81 -7.96 -3.29
C PHE A 77 -6.54 -9.13 -2.65
N GLU A 78 -7.31 -9.86 -3.45
CA GLU A 78 -8.17 -10.95 -2.98
C GLU A 78 -7.81 -12.28 -3.65
N THR A 79 -7.26 -12.22 -4.86
CA THR A 79 -6.98 -13.42 -5.68
C THR A 79 -5.59 -13.36 -6.32
N GLU A 80 -5.06 -14.51 -6.74
CA GLU A 80 -3.82 -14.57 -7.51
C GLU A 80 -3.91 -13.82 -8.84
N ALA A 81 -5.08 -13.76 -9.47
CA ALA A 81 -5.28 -13.05 -10.72
C ALA A 81 -5.12 -11.53 -10.55
N ASP A 82 -5.45 -11.01 -9.36
CA ASP A 82 -5.24 -9.61 -9.04
C ASP A 82 -3.75 -9.26 -9.11
N LEU A 83 -2.84 -10.15 -8.68
CA LEU A 83 -1.37 -9.93 -8.61
C LEU A 83 -0.76 -9.46 -9.94
N LEU A 84 -1.37 -9.85 -11.06
CA LEU A 84 -0.94 -9.43 -12.40
C LEU A 84 -1.07 -7.91 -12.63
N GLN A 85 -1.74 -7.18 -11.74
CA GLN A 85 -1.89 -5.73 -11.82
C GLN A 85 -0.73 -4.96 -11.15
N ILE A 86 0.06 -5.61 -10.29
CA ILE A 86 1.18 -4.95 -9.61
C ILE A 86 2.41 -5.00 -10.52
N HIS A 87 2.59 -3.93 -11.30
CA HIS A 87 3.71 -3.80 -12.22
C HIS A 87 4.87 -3.04 -11.58
N GLY A 88 6.08 -3.55 -11.78
CA GLY A 88 7.31 -2.84 -11.43
C GLY A 88 7.93 -2.16 -12.64
N CYS A 89 9.14 -1.63 -12.47
CA CYS A 89 9.91 -1.00 -13.55
C CYS A 89 11.20 -1.79 -13.78
N ASP A 90 11.32 -2.38 -14.96
CA ASP A 90 12.54 -3.06 -15.43
C ASP A 90 12.68 -2.84 -16.94
N PHE A 91 13.67 -2.05 -17.33
CA PHE A 91 13.86 -1.65 -18.73
C PHE A 91 14.35 -2.81 -19.60
N GLU A 92 15.22 -3.68 -19.08
CA GLU A 92 15.74 -4.84 -19.82
C GLU A 92 14.61 -5.85 -20.09
N TRP A 93 13.73 -6.05 -19.12
CA TRP A 93 12.51 -6.83 -19.30
C TRP A 93 11.62 -6.20 -20.37
N ALA A 94 11.33 -4.91 -20.28
CA ALA A 94 10.47 -4.24 -21.26
C ALA A 94 11.03 -4.34 -22.69
N GLU A 95 12.35 -4.20 -22.87
CA GLU A 95 13.00 -4.38 -24.18
C GLU A 95 12.79 -5.78 -24.77
N THR A 96 12.83 -6.80 -23.92
CA THR A 96 12.68 -8.20 -24.34
C THR A 96 11.23 -8.70 -24.38
N HIS A 97 10.29 -7.94 -23.79
CA HIS A 97 8.87 -8.29 -23.67
C HIS A 97 7.93 -7.31 -24.38
N ASN A 98 8.37 -6.74 -25.51
CA ASN A 98 7.57 -5.86 -26.37
C ASN A 98 6.99 -4.62 -25.64
N GLY A 99 7.78 -4.03 -24.75
CA GLY A 99 7.41 -2.86 -23.97
C GLY A 99 6.48 -3.14 -22.78
N ASN A 100 6.18 -4.41 -22.46
CA ASN A 100 5.43 -4.75 -21.27
C ASN A 100 6.33 -4.75 -20.04
N TRP A 101 5.88 -4.11 -18.97
CA TRP A 101 6.54 -4.17 -17.68
C TRP A 101 6.29 -5.51 -16.98
N PRO A 102 7.24 -6.02 -16.19
CA PRO A 102 7.01 -7.20 -15.37
C PRO A 102 6.03 -6.91 -14.23
N ASN A 103 5.27 -7.92 -13.83
CA ASN A 103 4.47 -7.90 -12.61
C ASN A 103 5.19 -8.64 -11.46
N VAL A 104 4.69 -8.51 -10.22
CA VAL A 104 5.25 -9.15 -9.00
C VAL A 104 5.42 -10.68 -9.07
N THR A 105 4.78 -11.35 -10.02
CA THR A 105 4.91 -12.80 -10.18
C THR A 105 6.02 -13.18 -11.18
N ASP A 106 6.46 -12.25 -12.02
CA ASP A 106 7.40 -12.50 -13.11
C ASP A 106 8.84 -12.60 -12.59
N ILE A 107 9.32 -11.52 -11.94
CA ILE A 107 10.66 -11.40 -11.39
C ILE A 107 10.65 -10.61 -10.08
N ALA A 108 11.64 -10.89 -9.23
CA ALA A 108 11.92 -10.04 -8.09
C ALA A 108 12.44 -8.67 -8.58
N MET A 109 11.93 -7.62 -7.95
CA MET A 109 12.18 -6.22 -8.27
C MET A 109 12.32 -5.43 -6.99
N SER A 110 13.06 -4.32 -7.08
CA SER A 110 13.19 -3.33 -6.02
C SER A 110 12.03 -2.33 -6.10
N TRP A 111 11.47 -1.99 -4.94
CA TRP A 111 10.33 -1.08 -4.80
C TRP A 111 10.74 0.12 -3.93
N ASP A 112 10.02 1.23 -4.02
CA ASP A 112 10.20 2.33 -3.04
C ASP A 112 9.78 1.89 -1.65
N ALA A 113 8.73 1.06 -1.57
CA ALA A 113 8.44 0.29 -0.37
C ALA A 113 7.92 -1.11 -0.75
N CYS A 114 8.59 -2.14 -0.24
CA CYS A 114 8.07 -3.49 -0.15
C CYS A 114 8.42 -4.03 1.24
N ASN A 115 7.44 -4.11 2.12
CA ASN A 115 7.66 -4.56 3.49
C ASN A 115 6.41 -5.17 4.11
N TYR A 116 6.60 -6.03 5.10
CA TYR A 116 5.54 -6.52 5.93
C TYR A 116 4.92 -5.38 6.74
N LEU A 117 3.59 -5.39 6.88
CA LEU A 117 2.92 -4.54 7.85
C LEU A 117 3.17 -5.10 9.25
N ASP A 118 3.72 -4.27 10.13
CA ASP A 118 3.87 -4.62 11.54
C ASP A 118 2.50 -4.94 12.15
N GLU A 119 2.47 -5.95 13.02
CA GLU A 119 1.30 -6.37 13.79
C GLU A 119 1.57 -6.16 15.27
N THR A 120 0.53 -5.90 16.07
CA THR A 120 0.69 -5.78 17.52
C THR A 120 1.09 -7.10 18.18
N ILE A 121 0.66 -8.23 17.61
CA ILE A 121 0.92 -9.58 18.09
C ILE A 121 1.00 -10.53 16.90
N GLY A 122 1.97 -11.44 16.91
CA GLY A 122 2.06 -12.54 15.96
C GLY A 122 2.83 -12.20 14.69
N GLU A 123 2.65 -13.04 13.67
CA GLU A 123 3.30 -12.85 12.38
C GLU A 123 2.53 -11.84 11.52
N PRO A 124 3.21 -11.07 10.66
CA PRO A 124 2.54 -10.18 9.72
C PRO A 124 1.49 -10.91 8.87
N GLN A 125 0.38 -10.22 8.57
CA GLN A 125 -0.70 -10.76 7.74
C GLN A 125 -0.79 -10.11 6.36
N TRP A 126 -0.12 -8.97 6.20
CA TRP A 126 -0.14 -8.15 5.00
C TRP A 126 1.26 -7.69 4.63
N VAL A 127 1.47 -7.51 3.33
CA VAL A 127 2.64 -6.81 2.78
C VAL A 127 2.14 -5.61 1.98
N ILE A 128 2.90 -4.53 2.00
CA ILE A 128 2.70 -3.39 1.11
C ILE A 128 3.64 -3.50 -0.09
N PHE A 129 3.15 -3.12 -1.27
CA PHE A 129 3.98 -2.74 -2.41
C PHE A 129 3.66 -1.30 -2.78
N LEU A 130 4.70 -0.50 -3.01
CA LEU A 130 4.63 0.87 -3.51
C LEU A 130 5.80 1.09 -4.45
N LEU A 131 5.50 1.54 -5.66
CA LEU A 131 6.46 2.11 -6.60
C LEU A 131 6.00 3.52 -6.95
N CYS A 132 6.82 4.50 -6.63
CA CYS A 132 6.62 5.89 -6.97
C CYS A 132 7.08 6.13 -8.41
N TRP A 133 6.14 6.31 -9.33
CA TRP A 133 6.45 6.49 -10.76
C TRP A 133 6.85 7.93 -11.09
N ASN A 134 6.65 8.84 -10.14
CA ASN A 134 7.01 10.24 -10.21
C ASN A 134 7.32 10.77 -8.80
N ASN A 135 7.72 12.04 -8.70
CA ASN A 135 7.95 12.71 -7.42
C ASN A 135 6.66 12.99 -6.60
N ALA A 136 5.49 12.50 -7.04
CA ALA A 136 4.19 12.70 -6.40
C ALA A 136 3.62 11.41 -5.77
N GLY A 137 4.35 10.29 -5.85
CA GLY A 137 3.97 9.02 -5.25
C GLY A 137 3.57 7.97 -6.29
N GLY A 138 2.71 7.04 -5.88
CA GLY A 138 2.27 5.93 -6.70
C GLY A 138 1.18 5.09 -6.03
N PRO A 139 0.66 4.08 -6.75
CA PRO A 139 -0.35 3.19 -6.20
C PRO A 139 0.23 2.33 -5.06
N VAL A 140 -0.59 2.15 -4.01
CA VAL A 140 -0.25 1.30 -2.86
C VAL A 140 -1.06 0.01 -2.94
N TYR A 141 -0.38 -1.13 -2.83
CA TYR A 141 -1.01 -2.44 -2.92
C TYR A 141 -0.85 -3.21 -1.62
N TYR A 142 -1.96 -3.57 -1.00
CA TYR A 142 -2.00 -4.46 0.16
C TYR A 142 -2.25 -5.91 -0.30
N VAL A 143 -1.28 -6.78 -0.05
CA VAL A 143 -1.34 -8.20 -0.45
C VAL A 143 -1.44 -9.09 0.80
N PRO A 144 -2.50 -9.91 0.94
CA PRO A 144 -2.68 -10.78 2.10
C PRO A 144 -1.73 -11.98 2.06
N LYS A 145 -1.45 -12.52 3.25
CA LYS A 145 -0.48 -13.60 3.48
C LYS A 145 -0.64 -14.83 2.59
N ASN A 146 -1.87 -15.22 2.29
CA ASN A 146 -2.15 -16.37 1.44
C ASN A 146 -1.66 -16.19 -0.01
N LEU A 147 -1.37 -14.97 -0.47
CA LEU A 147 -0.88 -14.67 -1.80
C LEU A 147 0.64 -14.46 -1.86
N TRP A 148 1.34 -14.41 -0.72
CA TRP A 148 2.74 -13.98 -0.66
C TRP A 148 3.71 -14.86 -1.46
N HIS A 149 3.51 -16.18 -1.45
CA HIS A 149 4.35 -17.08 -2.22
C HIS A 149 4.26 -16.79 -3.73
N LYS A 150 3.02 -16.61 -4.22
CA LYS A 150 2.78 -16.30 -5.63
C LYS A 150 3.28 -14.91 -6.02
N ALA A 151 3.17 -13.96 -5.09
CA ALA A 151 3.64 -12.59 -5.23
C ALA A 151 5.15 -12.43 -4.93
N ARG A 152 5.90 -13.52 -4.69
CA ARG A 152 7.36 -13.53 -4.46
C ARG A 152 7.82 -12.54 -3.39
N VAL A 153 7.03 -12.38 -2.32
CA VAL A 153 7.20 -11.31 -1.32
C VAL A 153 8.60 -11.28 -0.71
N THR A 154 9.12 -12.42 -0.28
CA THR A 154 10.46 -12.50 0.32
C THR A 154 11.54 -11.98 -0.62
N GLU A 155 11.45 -12.35 -1.90
CA GLU A 155 12.45 -11.94 -2.91
C GLU A 155 12.37 -10.44 -3.20
N HIS A 156 11.16 -9.87 -3.24
CA HIS A 156 10.97 -8.43 -3.40
C HIS A 156 11.46 -7.61 -2.21
N ILE A 157 11.24 -8.10 -0.98
CA ILE A 157 11.76 -7.46 0.24
C ILE A 157 13.30 -7.47 0.23
N GLU A 158 13.92 -8.59 -0.14
CA GLU A 158 15.37 -8.71 -0.26
C GLU A 158 15.94 -7.76 -1.32
N ALA A 159 15.32 -7.71 -2.50
CA ALA A 159 15.70 -6.79 -3.58
C ALA A 159 15.52 -5.31 -3.21
N THR A 160 14.48 -5.00 -2.42
CA THR A 160 14.24 -3.63 -1.92
C THR A 160 15.27 -3.23 -0.88
N SER A 161 15.51 -4.09 0.12
CA SER A 161 16.45 -3.81 1.23
C SER A 161 17.91 -3.68 0.77
N THR A 162 18.28 -4.37 -0.32
CA THR A 162 19.65 -4.30 -0.86
C THR A 162 19.95 -2.93 -1.48
N ASN A 163 18.93 -2.30 -2.07
CA ASN A 163 19.07 -0.99 -2.71
C ASN A 163 19.02 0.19 -1.72
N SER A 164 18.53 0.00 -0.49
CA SER A 164 18.52 1.04 0.55
C SER A 164 19.90 1.32 1.18
N ASN A 165 20.94 0.53 0.83
CA ASN A 165 22.29 0.63 1.40
C ASN A 165 23.32 1.28 0.46
N ILE A 166 22.87 1.99 -0.58
CA ILE A 166 23.71 2.75 -1.52
C ILE A 166 23.42 4.23 -1.35
#